data_AF-A0A8B6HBS4-F1
#
_entry.id   AF-A0A8B6HBS4-F1
#
_cell.length_a   1.000
_cell.length_b   1.000
_cell.length_c   1.000
_cell.angle_alpha   90.00
_cell.angle_beta   90.00
_cell.angle_gamma   90.00
#
_symmetry.space_group_name_H-M   'P 1'
#
loop_
_entity.id
_entity.type
_entity.pdbx_description
1 polymer ?
#
loop_
_entity_poly.entity_id
_entity_poly.type
_entity_poly.pdbx_seq_one_letter_code
_entity_poly.pdbx_strand_id
1 'polypeptide(L)'
;FTLIVALFFCLNPFQITFCVVEKRFPFDRALFAHESSLLGVKFEVQPEGQKIYKEFIEHTLDGAWEFHLPEVKIAPGGKLRYRLTAYFENNIEESDWKTHEVEPLKPVRSMKRAVVFRDDYNSFNQGSYSIECSAWGGGNNEFQVYTNQGKNLFSRGGHLYIKPTLTIDDPHYDSNRLYHGRMIVKDDFCGYCSQSTNWGCDRTAVNGNVLNPIMSGKVTTHASIRYGTVTVRAKIPRGDWIWPAIWMLPKDWHYGGWPRSGEIDLMEARCNAKVNCGGNDHGVGEVASTLHWGPSPSQNGFMKTHGEKDKNGGDWADGFHIYKLEWYADHIRVTVDGQQIMYVGTPGNGFYNYGGFGGSNIWASGGNNAPFDQPFQLIMNVAVGGGFFSSGCSYNHPRPWNDGSNKQMREFWDRRGEWLSTWHGDNVAMQIDYVEMVQA
;
A
#
# COMPACT_ATOMS: atom_id res chain seq x y z
N PHE A 1 -9.02 -41.81 11.17
CA PHE A 1 -8.80 -40.37 11.43
C PHE A 1 -7.50 -39.88 10.80
N THR A 2 -7.56 -39.13 9.70
CA THR A 2 -6.40 -38.41 9.15
C THR A 2 -6.48 -36.97 9.61
N LEU A 3 -5.62 -36.60 10.56
CA LEU A 3 -5.53 -35.26 11.14
C LEU A 3 -4.38 -34.55 10.44
N ILE A 4 -4.64 -33.43 9.78
CA ILE A 4 -3.60 -32.57 9.20
C ILE A 4 -3.11 -31.63 10.29
N VAL A 5 -1.79 -31.59 10.52
CA VAL A 5 -1.19 -30.83 11.63
C VAL A 5 -0.12 -29.90 11.04
N ALA A 6 -0.38 -28.59 10.89
CA ALA A 6 0.58 -27.57 10.39
C ALA A 6 1.43 -26.90 11.52
N LEU A 7 2.70 -27.26 11.72
CA LEU A 7 3.53 -26.70 12.84
C LEU A 7 4.10 -25.32 12.47
N PHE A 8 4.05 -24.34 13.39
CA PHE A 8 4.74 -23.05 13.26
C PHE A 8 5.86 -22.90 14.30
N PHE A 9 6.92 -22.17 13.96
CA PHE A 9 8.17 -22.05 14.73
C PHE A 9 8.53 -20.56 14.96
N CYS A 10 8.76 -20.15 16.22
CA CYS A 10 9.27 -18.82 16.56
C CYS A 10 10.78 -18.84 16.87
N LEU A 11 11.52 -17.82 16.43
CA LEU A 11 12.97 -17.67 16.59
C LEU A 11 13.34 -16.71 17.75
N ASN A 12 14.33 -17.07 18.57
CA ASN A 12 15.07 -16.17 19.45
C ASN A 12 16.60 -16.41 19.28
N PRO A 13 17.43 -15.39 18.97
CA PRO A 13 18.79 -15.58 18.44
C PRO A 13 19.89 -16.05 19.40
N PHE A 14 19.64 -16.30 20.69
CA PHE A 14 20.71 -16.65 21.65
C PHE A 14 20.49 -17.93 22.47
N GLN A 15 19.34 -18.56 22.34
CA GLN A 15 19.05 -19.91 22.82
C GLN A 15 18.01 -20.50 21.87
N ILE A 16 18.24 -21.71 21.35
CA ILE A 16 17.21 -22.42 20.60
C ILE A 16 16.15 -22.88 21.61
N THR A 17 15.22 -21.98 21.86
CA THR A 17 14.04 -22.18 22.69
C THR A 17 12.88 -22.30 21.73
N PHE A 18 12.34 -23.50 21.57
CA PHE A 18 11.16 -23.71 20.73
C PHE A 18 9.93 -23.35 21.56
N CYS A 19 9.13 -22.42 21.06
CA CYS A 19 7.87 -22.08 21.69
C CYS A 19 6.75 -21.77 20.68
N VAL A 20 5.61 -22.34 21.03
CA VAL A 20 4.22 -22.26 20.53
C VAL A 20 3.98 -22.50 19.03
N VAL A 21 3.29 -23.62 18.84
CA VAL A 21 2.59 -24.04 17.64
C VAL A 21 1.20 -23.40 17.68
N GLU A 22 0.96 -22.36 16.89
CA GLU A 22 -0.40 -21.88 16.63
C GLU A 22 -1.04 -22.83 15.60
N LYS A 23 -2.14 -23.51 15.93
CA LYS A 23 -2.87 -24.32 14.95
C LYS A 23 -4.37 -24.15 15.06
N ARG A 24 -4.93 -23.71 13.93
CA ARG A 24 -6.35 -23.78 13.63
C ARG A 24 -6.65 -25.14 13.00
N PHE A 25 -7.58 -25.89 13.56
CA PHE A 25 -8.05 -27.13 12.97
C PHE A 25 -9.39 -26.89 12.28
N PRO A 26 -9.50 -27.03 10.95
CA PRO A 26 -10.80 -27.19 10.32
C PRO A 26 -11.32 -28.59 10.68
N PHE A 27 -12.37 -28.65 11.50
CA PHE A 27 -13.12 -29.89 11.69
C PHE A 27 -14.02 -30.10 10.47
N ASP A 28 -13.88 -31.26 9.82
CA ASP A 28 -14.81 -31.69 8.79
C ASP A 28 -16.15 -32.00 9.45
N ARG A 29 -17.15 -31.11 9.27
CA ARG A 29 -18.50 -31.20 9.85
C ARG A 29 -19.23 -32.50 9.52
N ALA A 30 -18.76 -33.28 8.55
CA ALA A 30 -19.38 -34.54 8.16
C ALA A 30 -19.01 -35.75 9.05
N LEU A 31 -18.00 -35.63 9.92
CA LEU A 31 -17.40 -36.79 10.62
C LEU A 31 -17.92 -37.06 12.04
N PHE A 32 -18.69 -36.15 12.64
CA PHE A 32 -19.30 -36.34 13.96
C PHE A 32 -20.78 -35.95 13.91
N ALA A 33 -21.66 -36.94 13.94
CA ALA A 33 -23.09 -36.75 13.70
C ALA A 33 -23.83 -35.93 14.78
N HIS A 34 -23.19 -35.56 15.89
CA HIS A 34 -23.82 -34.81 16.98
C HIS A 34 -22.80 -33.88 17.68
N GLU A 35 -22.63 -32.64 17.19
CA GLU A 35 -21.85 -31.59 17.88
C GLU A 35 -22.41 -31.28 19.29
N SER A 36 -23.67 -31.60 19.56
CA SER A 36 -24.37 -31.28 20.82
C SER A 36 -23.98 -32.14 22.03
N SER A 37 -23.09 -33.14 21.88
CA SER A 37 -22.69 -34.04 22.97
C SER A 37 -21.20 -34.03 23.32
N LEU A 38 -20.36 -33.25 22.61
CA LEU A 38 -18.93 -33.13 22.89
C LEU A 38 -18.70 -32.14 24.05
N LEU A 39 -18.21 -32.64 25.18
CA LEU A 39 -17.96 -31.88 26.40
C LEU A 39 -16.58 -31.20 26.40
N GLY A 40 -15.60 -31.78 25.69
CA GLY A 40 -14.25 -31.23 25.62
C GLY A 40 -13.25 -32.20 25.02
N VAL A 41 -12.03 -31.71 24.78
CA VAL A 41 -10.95 -32.51 24.21
C VAL A 41 -9.72 -32.38 25.10
N LYS A 42 -9.15 -33.51 25.49
CA LYS A 42 -7.84 -33.57 26.11
C LYS A 42 -6.79 -33.81 25.05
N PHE A 43 -5.79 -32.97 25.04
CA PHE A 43 -4.61 -33.12 24.18
C PHE A 43 -3.42 -33.59 25.02
N GLU A 44 -2.75 -34.64 24.55
CA GLU A 44 -1.54 -35.17 25.17
C GLU A 44 -0.39 -35.11 24.17
N VAL A 45 0.71 -34.46 24.56
CA VAL A 45 1.91 -34.33 23.72
C VAL A 45 3.12 -34.81 24.49
N GLN A 46 3.93 -35.65 23.85
CA GLN A 46 5.18 -36.13 24.36
C GLN A 46 6.33 -35.81 23.40
N PRO A 47 7.12 -34.79 23.71
CA PRO A 47 8.40 -34.56 23.07
C PRO A 47 9.37 -35.70 23.41
N GLU A 48 10.23 -36.06 22.45
CA GLU A 48 11.23 -37.11 22.64
C GLU A 48 12.13 -36.81 23.85
N GLY A 49 12.27 -37.79 24.74
CA GLY A 49 13.06 -37.66 25.96
C GLY A 49 12.44 -36.76 27.04
N GLN A 50 11.20 -36.30 26.89
CA GLN A 50 10.53 -35.43 27.87
C GLN A 50 9.25 -36.04 28.45
N LYS A 51 8.75 -35.40 29.52
CA LYS A 51 7.46 -35.73 30.14
C LYS A 51 6.32 -35.45 29.17
N ILE A 52 5.20 -36.14 29.39
CA ILE A 52 3.96 -35.89 28.67
C ILE A 52 3.31 -34.61 29.21
N TYR A 53 3.02 -33.68 28.32
CA TYR A 53 2.21 -32.49 28.58
C TYR A 53 0.76 -32.80 28.25
N LYS A 54 -0.16 -32.38 29.11
CA LYS A 54 -1.59 -32.69 28.98
C LYS A 54 -2.38 -31.43 29.29
N GLU A 55 -3.36 -31.12 28.46
CA GLU A 55 -4.31 -30.04 28.72
C GLU A 55 -5.70 -30.45 28.27
N PHE A 56 -6.68 -30.08 29.07
CA PHE A 56 -8.09 -30.26 28.76
C PHE A 56 -8.61 -28.93 28.26
N ILE A 57 -9.13 -28.92 27.05
CA ILE A 57 -9.62 -27.72 26.39
C ILE A 57 -11.14 -27.84 26.39
N GLU A 58 -11.80 -26.79 26.86
CA GLU A 58 -13.25 -26.59 26.80
C GLU A 58 -13.58 -25.58 25.69
N HIS A 59 -14.77 -25.72 25.12
CA HIS A 59 -15.28 -25.07 23.92
C HIS A 59 -14.80 -23.61 23.72
N THR A 60 -14.29 -23.27 22.53
CA THR A 60 -14.03 -21.88 22.11
C THR A 60 -15.20 -21.36 21.26
N LEU A 61 -15.44 -20.04 21.28
CA LEU A 61 -16.62 -19.38 20.69
C LEU A 61 -16.74 -19.51 19.15
N ASP A 62 -15.72 -20.04 18.49
CA ASP A 62 -15.57 -20.08 17.03
C ASP A 62 -15.36 -21.50 16.46
N GLY A 63 -15.47 -22.54 17.28
CA GLY A 63 -15.31 -23.94 16.85
C GLY A 63 -13.86 -24.38 16.60
N ALA A 64 -12.88 -23.56 17.01
CA ALA A 64 -11.45 -23.84 16.86
C ALA A 64 -10.76 -24.09 18.21
N TRP A 65 -10.24 -25.28 18.44
CA TRP A 65 -9.58 -25.64 19.71
C TRP A 65 -8.10 -25.25 19.69
N GLU A 66 -7.66 -24.45 20.68
CA GLU A 66 -6.28 -23.94 20.78
C GLU A 66 -5.54 -24.59 21.95
N PHE A 67 -4.26 -24.95 21.73
CA PHE A 67 -3.41 -25.60 22.73
C PHE A 67 -2.02 -24.97 22.78
N HIS A 68 -1.58 -24.58 23.98
CA HIS A 68 -0.29 -23.95 24.19
C HIS A 68 0.65 -24.86 24.99
N LEU A 69 1.70 -25.37 24.34
CA LEU A 69 2.77 -26.02 25.05
C LEU A 69 3.64 -25.00 25.79
N PRO A 70 4.05 -25.27 27.05
CA PRO A 70 5.17 -24.57 27.65
C PRO A 70 6.44 -24.76 26.81
N GLU A 71 7.47 -23.94 27.00
CA GLU A 71 8.74 -24.05 26.26
C GLU A 71 9.30 -25.49 26.29
N VAL A 72 9.26 -26.17 25.13
CA VAL A 72 9.75 -27.53 24.96
C VAL A 72 10.98 -27.49 24.04
N LYS A 73 12.10 -28.07 24.45
CA LYS A 73 13.30 -28.16 23.61
C LYS A 73 13.38 -29.48 22.82
N ILE A 74 13.19 -29.47 21.50
CA ILE A 74 13.33 -30.67 20.65
C ILE A 74 14.38 -30.40 19.59
N ALA A 75 15.41 -31.25 19.48
CA ALA A 75 16.42 -31.09 18.44
C ALA A 75 15.82 -31.34 17.03
N PRO A 76 16.39 -30.77 15.96
CA PRO A 76 16.14 -31.21 14.59
C PRO A 76 16.27 -32.73 14.43
N GLY A 77 15.31 -33.38 13.75
CA GLY A 77 15.21 -34.84 13.65
C GLY A 77 14.64 -35.52 14.90
N GLY A 78 14.35 -34.76 15.97
CA GLY A 78 13.70 -35.28 17.16
C GLY A 78 12.22 -35.56 16.93
N LYS A 79 11.65 -36.48 17.70
CA LYS A 79 10.25 -36.91 17.54
C LYS A 79 9.31 -36.21 18.51
N LEU A 80 8.13 -35.84 18.02
CA LEU A 80 7.00 -35.36 18.82
C LEU A 80 5.87 -36.38 18.68
N ARG A 81 5.46 -37.00 19.80
CA ARG A 81 4.28 -37.85 19.82
C ARG A 81 3.09 -37.09 20.34
N TYR A 82 1.91 -37.31 19.78
CA TYR A 82 0.67 -36.68 20.26
C TYR A 82 -0.52 -37.63 20.17
N ARG A 83 -1.51 -37.38 21.03
CA ARG A 83 -2.77 -38.13 21.12
C ARG A 83 -3.90 -37.21 21.56
N LEU A 84 -5.11 -37.50 21.10
CA LEU A 84 -6.34 -36.80 21.46
C LEU A 84 -7.27 -37.75 22.22
N THR A 85 -7.93 -37.25 23.26
CA THR A 85 -9.08 -37.91 23.89
C THR A 85 -10.26 -36.96 23.83
N ALA A 86 -11.32 -37.36 23.12
CA ALA A 86 -12.59 -36.63 23.05
C ALA A 86 -13.54 -37.15 24.13
N TYR A 87 -14.14 -36.22 24.88
CA TYR A 87 -15.09 -36.52 25.94
C TYR A 87 -16.49 -36.14 25.47
N PHE A 88 -17.39 -37.11 25.44
CA PHE A 88 -18.80 -36.90 25.14
C PHE A 88 -19.64 -37.14 26.39
N GLU A 89 -20.88 -36.66 26.39
CA GLU A 89 -21.83 -36.83 27.52
C GLU A 89 -21.94 -38.28 28.01
N ASN A 90 -21.87 -39.27 27.10
CA ASN A 90 -22.04 -40.68 27.42
C ASN A 90 -20.88 -41.59 26.97
N ASN A 91 -19.79 -41.04 26.42
CA ASN A 91 -18.70 -41.85 25.91
C ASN A 91 -17.35 -41.09 25.91
N ILE A 92 -16.25 -41.84 25.86
CA ILE A 92 -14.89 -41.29 25.69
C ILE A 92 -14.25 -42.00 24.50
N GLU A 93 -13.71 -41.22 23.56
CA GLU A 93 -12.98 -41.75 22.41
C GLU A 93 -11.51 -41.30 22.44
N GLU A 94 -10.58 -42.25 22.37
CA GLU A 94 -9.15 -41.98 22.32
C GLU A 94 -8.57 -42.27 20.94
N SER A 95 -7.74 -41.37 20.42
CA SER A 95 -6.96 -41.64 19.21
C SER A 95 -5.75 -42.52 19.54
N ASP A 96 -5.18 -43.17 18.53
CA ASP A 96 -3.82 -43.71 18.65
C ASP A 96 -2.79 -42.59 18.81
N TRP A 97 -1.62 -42.94 19.36
CA TRP A 97 -0.45 -42.06 19.36
C TRP A 97 0.06 -41.88 17.93
N LYS A 98 0.19 -40.63 17.51
CA LYS A 98 0.84 -40.25 16.26
C LYS A 98 2.22 -39.68 16.53
N THR A 99 3.16 -39.92 15.64
CA THR A 99 4.53 -39.41 15.74
C THR A 99 4.81 -38.46 14.58
N HIS A 100 5.38 -37.31 14.88
CA HIS A 100 5.86 -36.34 13.92
C HIS A 100 7.36 -36.10 14.13
N GLU A 101 8.14 -36.08 13.06
CA GLU A 101 9.57 -35.78 13.14
C GLU A 101 9.79 -34.28 12.89
N VAL A 102 10.54 -33.63 13.78
CA VAL A 102 10.80 -32.19 13.67
C VAL A 102 11.78 -31.95 12.53
N GLU A 103 11.30 -31.37 11.44
CA GLU A 103 12.17 -31.04 10.30
C GLU A 103 13.29 -30.07 10.70
N PRO A 104 14.50 -30.22 10.15
CA PRO A 104 15.57 -29.26 10.36
C PRO A 104 15.16 -27.87 9.86
N LEU A 105 15.32 -26.85 10.71
CA LEU A 105 15.20 -25.46 10.28
C LEU A 105 16.19 -25.23 9.14
N LYS A 106 15.69 -24.93 7.94
CA LYS A 106 16.52 -24.39 6.87
C LYS A 106 17.18 -23.12 7.41
N PRO A 107 18.50 -22.95 7.30
CA PRO A 107 19.16 -21.73 7.75
C PRO A 107 18.50 -20.54 7.05
N VAL A 108 17.81 -19.69 7.81
CA VAL A 108 17.42 -18.39 7.30
C VAL A 108 18.72 -17.61 7.19
N ARG A 109 19.20 -17.34 5.97
CA ARG A 109 20.26 -16.35 5.76
C ARG A 109 19.85 -15.11 6.53
N SER A 110 20.64 -14.66 7.50
CA SER A 110 20.43 -13.36 8.10
C SER A 110 20.57 -12.32 6.98
N MET A 111 19.46 -11.85 6.43
CA MET A 111 19.47 -10.75 5.48
C MET A 111 20.11 -9.56 6.18
N LYS A 112 21.23 -9.08 5.63
CA LYS A 112 21.94 -7.93 6.18
C LYS A 112 21.10 -6.71 5.84
N ARG A 113 20.31 -6.26 6.82
CA ARG A 113 19.47 -5.08 6.65
C ARG A 113 20.30 -3.81 6.78
N ALA A 114 20.17 -2.90 5.82
CA ALA A 114 20.81 -1.59 5.84
C ALA A 114 19.79 -0.50 5.53
N VAL A 115 19.78 0.56 6.36
CA VAL A 115 19.01 1.77 6.06
C VAL A 115 19.67 2.45 4.85
N VAL A 116 18.98 2.48 3.72
CA VAL A 116 19.45 3.15 2.50
C VAL A 116 18.94 4.58 2.40
N PHE A 117 17.84 4.89 3.11
CA PHE A 117 17.29 6.22 3.19
C PHE A 117 16.45 6.37 4.46
N ARG A 118 16.59 7.50 5.13
CA ARG A 118 15.70 7.93 6.21
C ARG A 118 15.62 9.45 6.21
N ASP A 119 14.41 9.98 6.32
CA ASP A 119 14.17 11.40 6.58
C ASP A 119 13.05 11.52 7.61
N ASP A 120 13.33 12.25 8.69
CA ASP A 120 12.42 12.49 9.82
C ASP A 120 11.85 13.92 9.79
N TYR A 121 12.11 14.68 8.72
CA TYR A 121 11.55 16.01 8.43
C TYR A 121 11.59 17.06 9.55
N ASN A 122 12.46 16.87 10.56
CA ASN A 122 12.90 17.92 11.49
C ASN A 122 13.41 19.15 10.74
N SER A 123 13.98 18.93 9.54
CA SER A 123 14.17 19.91 8.48
C SER A 123 14.00 19.21 7.13
N PHE A 124 13.29 19.82 6.18
CA PHE A 124 13.17 19.25 4.84
C PHE A 124 14.45 19.46 4.03
N ASN A 125 15.28 18.42 3.93
CA ASN A 125 16.49 18.43 3.10
C ASN A 125 16.13 18.21 1.62
N GLN A 126 15.88 19.31 0.90
CA GLN A 126 15.57 19.26 -0.52
C GLN A 126 16.64 18.54 -1.36
N GLY A 127 17.92 18.54 -0.92
CA GLY A 127 19.02 17.88 -1.63
C GLY A 127 18.92 16.35 -1.67
N SER A 128 18.00 15.75 -0.92
CA SER A 128 17.69 14.31 -0.97
C SER A 128 16.64 13.95 -2.03
N TYR A 129 16.03 14.94 -2.69
CA TYR A 129 14.86 14.77 -3.54
C TYR A 129 14.97 15.54 -4.85
N SER A 130 14.48 14.93 -5.92
CA SER A 130 14.00 15.66 -7.10
C SER A 130 12.62 16.23 -6.79
N ILE A 131 12.45 17.55 -6.85
CA ILE A 131 11.15 18.22 -6.72
C ILE A 131 10.57 18.46 -8.13
N GLU A 132 9.36 17.98 -8.39
CA GLU A 132 8.70 18.25 -9.66
C GLU A 132 8.23 19.71 -9.74
N CYS A 133 8.62 20.37 -10.83
CA CYS A 133 8.24 21.73 -11.17
C CYS A 133 7.68 21.73 -12.59
N SER A 134 6.38 21.50 -12.71
CA SER A 134 5.70 21.38 -14.01
C SER A 134 4.19 21.57 -13.90
N ALA A 135 3.58 22.12 -14.95
CA ALA A 135 2.14 22.22 -15.17
C ALA A 135 1.58 21.00 -15.92
N TRP A 136 2.36 19.92 -16.05
CA TRP A 136 1.99 18.70 -16.77
C TRP A 136 0.84 17.95 -16.09
N GLY A 137 0.72 18.07 -14.77
CA GLY A 137 -0.26 17.37 -13.95
C GLY A 137 0.27 16.03 -13.42
N GLY A 138 1.01 15.25 -14.20
CA GLY A 138 1.49 13.93 -13.78
C GLY A 138 1.08 12.78 -14.70
N GLY A 139 0.39 13.07 -15.80
CA GLY A 139 -0.03 12.10 -16.80
C GLY A 139 -1.51 11.69 -16.70
N ASN A 140 -2.20 12.08 -15.62
CA ASN A 140 -3.59 11.68 -15.36
C ASN A 140 -4.60 12.82 -15.52
N ASN A 141 -4.27 13.83 -16.34
CA ASN A 141 -5.06 15.06 -16.54
C ASN A 141 -5.37 15.82 -15.24
N GLU A 142 -4.46 15.76 -14.27
CA GLU A 142 -4.60 16.46 -13.00
C GLU A 142 -4.47 17.99 -13.18
N PHE A 143 -5.05 18.76 -12.27
CA PHE A 143 -5.29 20.20 -12.44
C PHE A 143 -4.25 21.09 -11.77
N GLN A 144 -3.31 20.51 -11.03
CA GLN A 144 -2.26 21.26 -10.35
C GLN A 144 -1.08 21.58 -11.27
N VAL A 145 -0.39 22.68 -10.97
CA VAL A 145 1.03 22.84 -11.26
C VAL A 145 1.82 22.37 -10.04
N TYR A 146 2.77 21.45 -10.21
CA TYR A 146 3.70 21.09 -9.15
C TYR A 146 4.78 22.17 -9.03
N THR A 147 5.10 22.56 -7.80
CA THR A 147 6.08 23.62 -7.51
C THR A 147 6.94 23.29 -6.29
N ASN A 148 8.07 23.98 -6.16
CA ASN A 148 8.94 23.97 -4.99
C ASN A 148 8.62 25.11 -3.99
N GLN A 149 7.46 25.75 -4.11
CA GLN A 149 7.10 26.91 -3.28
C GLN A 149 6.88 26.50 -1.81
N GLY A 150 7.32 27.34 -0.88
CA GLY A 150 7.21 27.09 0.56
C GLY A 150 5.79 27.04 1.12
N LYS A 151 4.76 27.33 0.30
CA LYS A 151 3.35 27.11 0.63
C LYS A 151 2.82 25.73 0.21
N ASN A 152 3.51 25.08 -0.72
CA ASN A 152 3.14 23.77 -1.26
C ASN A 152 4.02 22.64 -0.74
N LEU A 153 5.28 22.94 -0.41
CA LEU A 153 6.26 21.96 0.04
C LEU A 153 7.13 22.56 1.15
N PHE A 154 6.88 22.19 2.41
CA PHE A 154 7.59 22.74 3.56
C PHE A 154 7.62 21.79 4.75
N SER A 155 8.64 21.87 5.60
CA SER A 155 8.65 21.20 6.90
C SER A 155 8.17 22.13 8.00
N ARG A 156 7.30 21.63 8.90
CA ARG A 156 6.90 22.36 10.11
C ARG A 156 6.62 21.39 11.24
N GLY A 157 7.25 21.61 12.41
CA GLY A 157 7.03 20.79 13.60
C GLY A 157 7.38 19.32 13.40
N GLY A 158 8.47 19.01 12.70
CA GLY A 158 8.92 17.63 12.45
C GLY A 158 8.20 16.91 11.32
N HIS A 159 7.34 17.57 10.55
CA HIS A 159 6.59 16.94 9.47
C HIS A 159 6.81 17.66 8.14
N LEU A 160 6.94 16.91 7.06
CA LEU A 160 6.83 17.43 5.70
C LEU A 160 5.36 17.62 5.34
N TYR A 161 5.02 18.80 4.83
CA TYR A 161 3.72 19.13 4.29
C TYR A 161 3.82 19.18 2.77
N ILE A 162 2.99 18.38 2.11
CA ILE A 162 2.69 18.50 0.69
C ILE A 162 1.27 19.04 0.58
N LYS A 163 1.14 20.32 0.26
CA LYS A 163 -0.11 21.08 0.40
C LYS A 163 -0.61 21.62 -0.94
N PRO A 164 -1.82 21.27 -1.38
CA PRO A 164 -2.46 21.95 -2.48
C PRO A 164 -2.93 23.35 -2.05
N THR A 165 -2.72 24.35 -2.89
CA THR A 165 -3.18 25.74 -2.70
C THR A 165 -3.81 26.26 -3.99
N LEU A 166 -4.59 27.34 -3.93
CA LEU A 166 -5.10 27.94 -5.17
C LEU A 166 -3.96 28.67 -5.87
N THR A 167 -3.93 28.63 -7.20
CA THR A 167 -2.93 29.37 -7.97
C THR A 167 -3.06 30.88 -7.75
N ILE A 168 -4.28 31.38 -7.54
CA ILE A 168 -4.54 32.80 -7.25
C ILE A 168 -4.07 33.26 -5.86
N ASP A 169 -3.67 32.33 -4.98
CA ASP A 169 -3.02 32.67 -3.71
C ASP A 169 -1.54 33.01 -3.92
N ASP A 170 -1.02 32.82 -5.15
CA ASP A 170 0.32 33.27 -5.54
C ASP A 170 0.32 34.73 -5.98
N PRO A 171 1.29 35.57 -5.55
CA PRO A 171 1.39 36.96 -6.00
C PRO A 171 1.52 37.14 -7.51
N HIS A 172 1.99 36.12 -8.24
CA HIS A 172 2.07 36.18 -9.70
C HIS A 172 0.71 36.04 -10.39
N TYR A 173 -0.35 35.65 -9.68
CA TYR A 173 -1.64 35.32 -10.28
C TYR A 173 -2.82 35.98 -9.56
N ASP A 174 -3.79 36.35 -10.37
CA ASP A 174 -5.13 36.74 -9.94
C ASP A 174 -6.15 36.01 -10.83
N SER A 175 -7.44 36.28 -10.60
CA SER A 175 -8.49 35.68 -11.45
C SER A 175 -8.30 36.01 -12.92
N ASN A 176 -7.91 37.24 -13.27
CA ASN A 176 -7.74 37.65 -14.66
C ASN A 176 -6.58 36.91 -15.35
N ARG A 177 -5.43 36.79 -14.69
CA ARG A 177 -4.28 36.02 -15.18
C ARG A 177 -4.60 34.53 -15.28
N LEU A 178 -5.45 33.99 -14.41
CA LEU A 178 -5.86 32.58 -14.52
C LEU A 178 -6.67 32.30 -15.80
N TYR A 179 -7.57 33.20 -16.20
CA TYR A 179 -8.39 33.04 -17.41
C TYR A 179 -7.71 33.49 -18.71
N HIS A 180 -6.73 34.39 -18.63
CA HIS A 180 -6.21 35.08 -19.82
C HIS A 180 -4.68 35.19 -19.87
N GLY A 181 -3.98 34.68 -18.86
CA GLY A 181 -2.54 34.81 -18.72
C GLY A 181 -1.73 33.69 -19.36
N ARG A 182 -0.44 33.77 -19.10
CA ARG A 182 0.57 32.76 -19.45
C ARG A 182 1.35 32.43 -18.18
N MET A 183 1.59 31.14 -17.99
CA MET A 183 2.37 30.56 -16.91
C MET A 183 3.67 30.02 -17.44
N ILE A 184 4.77 30.59 -16.98
CA ILE A 184 6.11 30.12 -17.27
C ILE A 184 6.66 29.55 -15.97
N VAL A 185 6.55 28.24 -15.78
CA VAL A 185 6.82 27.56 -14.49
C VAL A 185 8.22 27.87 -13.95
N LYS A 186 9.19 28.00 -14.85
CA LYS A 186 10.55 28.39 -14.53
C LYS A 186 10.61 29.77 -13.88
N ASP A 187 9.97 30.76 -14.50
CA ASP A 187 10.13 32.17 -14.14
C ASP A 187 9.19 32.56 -13.00
N ASP A 188 8.00 31.96 -12.96
CA ASP A 188 6.96 32.31 -11.99
C ASP A 188 7.14 31.58 -10.65
N PHE A 189 7.70 30.36 -10.65
CA PHE A 189 7.73 29.51 -9.46
C PHE A 189 9.13 28.97 -9.13
N CYS A 190 9.71 28.16 -10.00
CA CYS A 190 10.74 27.22 -9.54
C CYS A 190 12.19 27.62 -9.82
N GLY A 191 12.44 28.54 -10.75
CA GLY A 191 13.76 28.79 -11.34
C GLY A 191 14.19 27.71 -12.35
N TYR A 192 13.43 26.62 -12.49
CA TYR A 192 13.61 25.55 -13.47
C TYR A 192 12.25 24.95 -13.88
N CYS A 193 12.25 24.12 -14.91
CA CYS A 193 11.11 23.28 -15.26
C CYS A 193 11.59 21.83 -15.43
N SER A 194 10.93 20.89 -14.78
CA SER A 194 11.32 19.47 -14.78
C SER A 194 10.67 18.65 -15.88
N GLN A 195 9.56 19.12 -16.48
CA GLN A 195 8.80 18.36 -17.47
C GLN A 195 8.04 19.29 -18.43
N SER A 196 8.35 19.21 -19.74
CA SER A 196 7.72 20.06 -20.77
C SER A 196 6.50 19.42 -21.44
N THR A 197 6.23 18.14 -21.17
CA THR A 197 5.07 17.42 -21.73
C THR A 197 3.77 18.17 -21.43
N ASN A 198 2.85 18.21 -22.41
CA ASN A 198 1.53 18.85 -22.29
C ASN A 198 1.60 20.31 -21.80
N TRP A 199 2.50 21.11 -22.38
CA TRP A 199 2.72 22.51 -21.98
C TRP A 199 3.14 22.65 -20.51
N GLY A 200 3.89 21.67 -19.99
CA GLY A 200 4.27 21.61 -18.58
C GLY A 200 5.23 22.72 -18.13
N CYS A 201 6.00 23.31 -19.03
CA CYS A 201 6.91 24.43 -18.69
C CYS A 201 6.34 25.81 -19.01
N ASP A 202 5.44 25.87 -19.97
CA ASP A 202 4.93 27.12 -20.55
C ASP A 202 3.52 26.88 -21.06
N ARG A 203 2.53 27.43 -20.34
CA ARG A 203 1.11 27.25 -20.63
C ARG A 203 0.46 28.60 -20.77
N THR A 204 -0.31 28.80 -21.84
CA THR A 204 -1.12 30.00 -22.03
C THR A 204 -2.60 29.63 -21.96
N ALA A 205 -3.39 30.40 -21.23
CA ALA A 205 -4.84 30.24 -21.22
C ALA A 205 -5.40 30.65 -22.59
N VAL A 206 -5.91 29.66 -23.34
CA VAL A 206 -6.43 29.83 -24.70
C VAL A 206 -7.73 29.06 -24.88
N ASN A 207 -8.53 29.43 -25.88
CA ASN A 207 -9.78 28.72 -26.24
C ASN A 207 -10.80 28.60 -25.08
N GLY A 208 -10.77 29.55 -24.16
CA GLY A 208 -11.61 29.57 -22.97
C GLY A 208 -11.22 28.54 -21.91
N ASN A 209 -10.02 27.96 -21.98
CA ASN A 209 -9.39 27.27 -20.86
C ASN A 209 -8.79 28.27 -19.86
N VAL A 210 -8.53 27.76 -18.65
CA VAL A 210 -7.73 28.44 -17.62
C VAL A 210 -6.34 27.82 -17.53
N LEU A 211 -5.40 28.55 -16.94
CA LEU A 211 -4.17 27.96 -16.42
C LEU A 211 -4.49 26.98 -15.28
N ASN A 212 -3.52 26.14 -14.88
CA ASN A 212 -3.69 25.19 -13.77
C ASN A 212 -4.22 25.94 -12.53
N PRO A 213 -5.46 25.67 -12.07
CA PRO A 213 -6.08 26.46 -11.02
C PRO A 213 -5.53 26.17 -9.62
N ILE A 214 -4.77 25.08 -9.49
CA ILE A 214 -4.19 24.61 -8.23
C ILE A 214 -2.66 24.59 -8.35
N MET A 215 -1.97 24.86 -7.24
CA MET A 215 -0.55 24.56 -7.05
C MET A 215 -0.42 23.42 -6.05
N SER A 216 0.58 22.56 -6.19
CA SER A 216 0.86 21.49 -5.21
C SER A 216 2.34 21.08 -5.22
N GLY A 217 2.70 20.04 -4.47
CA GLY A 217 4.05 19.50 -4.40
C GLY A 217 4.12 18.03 -4.82
N LYS A 218 5.27 17.65 -5.39
CA LYS A 218 5.65 16.27 -5.68
C LYS A 218 7.15 16.11 -5.53
N VAL A 219 7.57 15.09 -4.79
CA VAL A 219 8.97 14.80 -4.50
C VAL A 219 9.29 13.35 -4.85
N THR A 220 10.45 13.14 -5.46
CA THR A 220 11.01 11.81 -5.74
C THR A 220 12.37 11.71 -5.06
N THR A 221 12.56 10.70 -4.23
CA THR A 221 13.84 10.44 -3.56
C THR A 221 14.97 10.18 -4.56
N HIS A 222 16.18 10.68 -4.29
CA HIS A 222 17.37 10.28 -5.06
C HIS A 222 17.83 8.86 -4.72
N ALA A 223 17.59 8.43 -3.49
CA ALA A 223 17.77 7.05 -3.08
C ALA A 223 16.79 6.13 -3.83
N SER A 224 17.23 4.91 -4.09
CA SER A 224 16.42 3.85 -4.68
C SER A 224 16.65 2.56 -3.90
N ILE A 225 15.64 1.72 -3.82
CA ILE A 225 15.72 0.42 -3.15
C ILE A 225 15.27 -0.68 -4.10
N ARG A 226 15.93 -1.84 -4.03
CA ARG A 226 15.39 -3.10 -4.55
C ARG A 226 15.40 -4.11 -3.42
N TYR A 227 14.22 -4.61 -3.10
CA TYR A 227 13.96 -5.52 -1.99
C TYR A 227 14.29 -4.95 -0.60
N GLY A 228 13.51 -5.37 0.39
CA GLY A 228 13.51 -4.84 1.75
C GLY A 228 12.18 -4.19 2.10
N THR A 229 12.23 -3.11 2.87
CA THR A 229 11.02 -2.43 3.36
C THR A 229 11.05 -0.95 3.08
N VAL A 230 9.90 -0.39 2.72
CA VAL A 230 9.65 1.05 2.67
C VAL A 230 8.54 1.37 3.66
N THR A 231 8.83 2.22 4.63
CA THR A 231 7.88 2.63 5.67
C THR A 231 7.68 4.13 5.58
N VAL A 232 6.44 4.58 5.49
CA VAL A 232 6.06 5.99 5.49
C VAL A 232 5.01 6.18 6.58
N ARG A 233 5.32 7.01 7.59
CA ARG A 233 4.31 7.45 8.56
C ARG A 233 3.73 8.78 8.09
N ALA A 234 2.47 8.77 7.67
CA ALA A 234 1.82 9.95 7.12
C ALA A 234 0.36 10.07 7.55
N LYS A 235 -0.15 11.29 7.52
CA LYS A 235 -1.56 11.63 7.61
C LYS A 235 -2.00 12.12 6.22
N ILE A 236 -2.99 11.46 5.63
CA ILE A 236 -3.52 11.86 4.33
C ILE A 236 -4.41 13.12 4.45
N PRO A 237 -4.59 13.87 3.36
CA PRO A 237 -5.50 14.99 3.31
C PRO A 237 -6.97 14.64 3.55
N ARG A 238 -7.77 15.68 3.80
CA ARG A 238 -9.22 15.72 3.70
C ARG A 238 -9.61 16.93 2.85
N GLY A 239 -10.50 16.71 1.89
CA GLY A 239 -11.02 17.75 1.01
C GLY A 239 -11.36 17.18 -0.35
N ASP A 240 -12.42 17.72 -0.96
CA ASP A 240 -12.89 17.20 -2.23
C ASP A 240 -11.84 17.35 -3.34
N TRP A 241 -11.81 16.34 -4.21
CA TRP A 241 -10.98 16.30 -5.41
C TRP A 241 -9.48 16.23 -5.14
N ILE A 242 -9.05 16.03 -3.89
CA ILE A 242 -7.65 15.85 -3.52
C ILE A 242 -7.27 14.37 -3.62
N TRP A 243 -6.14 14.09 -4.26
CA TRP A 243 -5.59 12.77 -4.54
C TRP A 243 -4.13 12.68 -4.02
N PRO A 244 -3.91 12.28 -2.76
CA PRO A 244 -2.58 11.96 -2.25
C PRO A 244 -2.09 10.63 -2.82
N ALA A 245 -0.78 10.52 -3.00
CA ALA A 245 -0.14 9.25 -3.33
C ALA A 245 1.22 9.09 -2.64
N ILE A 246 1.48 7.87 -2.15
CA ILE A 246 2.79 7.36 -1.75
C ILE A 246 3.06 6.14 -2.62
N TRP A 247 4.03 6.25 -3.50
CA TRP A 247 4.21 5.30 -4.59
C TRP A 247 5.65 5.25 -5.07
N MET A 248 5.97 4.35 -5.98
CA MET A 248 7.33 4.15 -6.44
C MET A 248 7.38 3.86 -7.94
N LEU A 249 8.38 4.44 -8.60
CA LEU A 249 8.73 4.18 -10.00
C LEU A 249 10.14 3.60 -10.12
N PRO A 250 10.42 2.83 -11.19
CA PRO A 250 11.75 2.30 -11.45
C PRO A 250 12.74 3.43 -11.72
N LYS A 251 13.96 3.29 -11.21
CA LYS A 251 15.03 4.26 -11.44
C LYS A 251 15.43 4.35 -12.93
N ASP A 252 15.53 3.20 -13.60
CA ASP A 252 16.22 3.10 -14.91
C ASP A 252 15.32 2.64 -16.08
N TRP A 253 13.99 2.48 -15.88
CA TRP A 253 13.04 2.05 -16.93
C TRP A 253 13.49 0.84 -17.78
N HIS A 254 14.10 -0.17 -17.13
CA HIS A 254 14.82 -1.28 -17.76
C HIS A 254 14.03 -2.05 -18.83
N TYR A 255 12.70 -2.17 -18.68
CA TYR A 255 11.82 -2.92 -19.59
C TYR A 255 11.04 -2.02 -20.57
N GLY A 256 11.38 -0.73 -20.63
CA GLY A 256 10.70 0.30 -21.42
C GLY A 256 9.78 1.18 -20.59
N GLY A 257 9.01 2.05 -21.26
CA GLY A 257 8.10 2.99 -20.60
C GLY A 257 6.95 2.31 -19.84
N TRP A 258 6.22 3.10 -19.06
CA TRP A 258 5.09 2.63 -18.26
C TRP A 258 4.02 1.90 -19.11
N PRO A 259 3.43 0.79 -18.64
CA PRO A 259 3.63 0.12 -17.35
C PRO A 259 4.69 -1.00 -17.41
N ARG A 260 5.51 -1.06 -18.47
CA ARG A 260 6.41 -2.21 -18.73
C ARG A 260 7.49 -2.36 -17.68
N SER A 261 7.96 -1.26 -17.10
CA SER A 261 8.96 -1.28 -16.03
C SER A 261 8.37 -1.25 -14.61
N GLY A 262 7.06 -1.40 -14.48
CA GLY A 262 6.38 -1.49 -13.19
C GLY A 262 6.13 -0.14 -12.52
N GLU A 263 5.18 -0.16 -11.58
CA GLU A 263 4.85 0.91 -10.63
C GLU A 263 4.32 0.23 -9.36
N ILE A 264 4.67 0.76 -8.19
CA ILE A 264 4.22 0.24 -6.89
C ILE A 264 3.55 1.37 -6.12
N ASP A 265 2.23 1.34 -6.01
CA ASP A 265 1.46 2.29 -5.21
C ASP A 265 1.23 1.72 -3.83
N LEU A 266 1.89 2.30 -2.82
CA LEU A 266 1.74 1.87 -1.42
C LEU A 266 0.44 2.40 -0.84
N MET A 267 0.06 3.62 -1.23
CA MET A 267 -1.15 4.28 -0.80
C MET A 267 -1.61 5.30 -1.84
N GLU A 268 -2.85 5.17 -2.28
CA GLU A 268 -3.64 6.21 -2.92
C GLU A 268 -4.98 6.35 -2.20
N ALA A 269 -5.57 7.54 -2.23
CA ALA A 269 -6.88 7.79 -1.64
C ALA A 269 -7.65 8.88 -2.38
N ARG A 270 -8.99 8.84 -2.29
CA ARG A 270 -9.85 9.98 -2.67
C ARG A 270 -10.24 10.70 -1.39
N CYS A 271 -9.78 11.92 -1.20
CA CYS A 271 -9.99 12.65 0.05
C CYS A 271 -11.38 13.31 0.18
N ASN A 272 -12.28 13.05 -0.77
CA ASN A 272 -13.70 13.33 -0.68
C ASN A 272 -14.33 12.60 0.52
N ALA A 273 -15.32 13.21 1.16
CA ALA A 273 -15.99 12.59 2.30
C ALA A 273 -16.71 11.29 1.92
N LYS A 274 -17.27 11.21 0.70
CA LYS A 274 -17.87 10.00 0.15
C LYS A 274 -17.65 9.92 -1.36
N VAL A 275 -17.33 8.72 -1.84
CA VAL A 275 -17.23 8.41 -3.27
C VAL A 275 -17.85 7.05 -3.53
N ASN A 276 -19.12 7.01 -3.93
CA ASN A 276 -19.75 5.73 -4.25
C ASN A 276 -19.47 5.33 -5.71
N CYS A 277 -18.70 4.26 -5.90
CA CYS A 277 -18.46 3.62 -7.19
C CYS A 277 -18.93 2.17 -7.10
N GLY A 278 -19.79 1.72 -8.02
CA GLY A 278 -20.20 0.31 -8.06
C GLY A 278 -20.90 -0.19 -6.79
N GLY A 279 -21.45 0.70 -5.96
CA GLY A 279 -22.14 0.35 -4.71
C GLY A 279 -21.29 0.49 -3.45
N ASN A 280 -19.97 0.65 -3.55
CA ASN A 280 -19.06 0.77 -2.41
C ASN A 280 -18.56 2.22 -2.25
N ASP A 281 -18.23 2.62 -1.01
CA ASP A 281 -17.69 3.95 -0.71
C ASP A 281 -16.16 3.92 -0.75
N HIS A 282 -15.57 4.63 -1.70
CA HIS A 282 -14.14 4.78 -1.94
C HIS A 282 -13.64 6.18 -1.57
N GLY A 283 -14.33 6.86 -0.66
CA GLY A 283 -13.93 8.17 -0.14
C GLY A 283 -12.77 8.09 0.85
N VAL A 284 -12.64 9.12 1.68
CA VAL A 284 -11.52 9.29 2.63
C VAL A 284 -11.47 8.22 3.74
N GLY A 285 -12.53 7.42 3.85
CA GLY A 285 -12.59 6.21 4.68
C GLY A 285 -11.83 5.02 4.12
N GLU A 286 -11.38 5.06 2.86
CA GLU A 286 -10.67 3.98 2.19
C GLU A 286 -9.28 4.42 1.68
N VAL A 287 -8.32 3.51 1.72
CA VAL A 287 -7.03 3.63 1.02
C VAL A 287 -6.81 2.42 0.11
N ALA A 288 -6.12 2.64 -1.00
CA ALA A 288 -5.82 1.60 -1.97
C ALA A 288 -4.31 1.42 -2.17
N SER A 289 -3.93 0.22 -2.58
CA SER A 289 -2.58 -0.12 -3.04
C SER A 289 -2.67 -0.94 -4.32
N THR A 290 -1.75 -0.67 -5.24
CA THR A 290 -1.80 -1.20 -6.61
C THR A 290 -0.39 -1.51 -7.10
N LEU A 291 -0.25 -2.57 -7.89
CA LEU A 291 0.91 -2.75 -8.75
C LEU A 291 0.48 -2.55 -10.20
N HIS A 292 1.10 -1.62 -10.93
CA HIS A 292 0.90 -1.52 -12.38
C HIS A 292 2.01 -2.25 -13.12
N TRP A 293 1.63 -3.10 -14.07
CA TRP A 293 2.54 -3.91 -14.86
C TRP A 293 1.81 -4.40 -16.11
N GLY A 294 2.50 -4.41 -17.25
CA GLY A 294 1.93 -4.94 -18.48
C GLY A 294 2.72 -4.54 -19.72
N PRO A 295 2.41 -5.13 -20.89
CA PRO A 295 3.14 -4.85 -22.13
C PRO A 295 2.87 -3.45 -22.69
N SER A 296 1.74 -2.83 -22.31
CA SER A 296 1.30 -1.51 -22.77
C SER A 296 0.26 -0.91 -21.80
N PRO A 297 -0.03 0.41 -21.87
CA PRO A 297 -1.08 1.05 -21.07
C PRO A 297 -2.45 0.38 -21.17
N SER A 298 -2.85 -0.08 -22.35
CA SER A 298 -4.14 -0.76 -22.57
C SER A 298 -4.18 -2.20 -22.05
N GLN A 299 -3.02 -2.77 -21.71
CA GLN A 299 -2.87 -4.13 -21.19
C GLN A 299 -2.27 -4.10 -19.77
N ASN A 300 -2.58 -3.05 -19.01
CA ASN A 300 -2.17 -2.95 -17.62
C ASN A 300 -2.88 -4.01 -16.77
N GLY A 301 -2.11 -4.88 -16.11
CA GLY A 301 -2.58 -6.00 -15.32
C GLY A 301 -3.00 -5.64 -13.90
N PHE A 302 -3.05 -4.35 -13.56
CA PHE A 302 -3.21 -3.84 -12.19
C PHE A 302 -4.40 -4.41 -11.41
N MET A 303 -5.52 -4.70 -12.08
CA MET A 303 -6.71 -5.30 -11.44
C MET A 303 -6.42 -6.66 -10.77
N LYS A 304 -5.36 -7.37 -11.18
CA LYS A 304 -4.93 -8.63 -10.56
C LYS A 304 -4.11 -8.42 -9.28
N THR A 305 -3.64 -7.20 -9.06
CA THR A 305 -2.68 -6.82 -8.02
C THR A 305 -3.10 -5.47 -7.43
N HIS A 306 -4.32 -5.43 -6.94
CA HIS A 306 -4.95 -4.27 -6.33
C HIS A 306 -5.59 -4.70 -5.02
N GLY A 307 -5.53 -3.83 -4.02
CA GLY A 307 -6.15 -4.06 -2.72
C GLY A 307 -6.61 -2.75 -2.10
N GLU A 308 -7.79 -2.79 -1.51
CA GLU A 308 -8.44 -1.66 -0.85
C GLU A 308 -8.65 -1.97 0.63
N LYS A 309 -8.70 -0.93 1.45
CA LYS A 309 -8.92 -1.07 2.88
C LYS A 309 -9.73 0.08 3.45
N ASP A 310 -10.94 -0.25 3.88
CA ASP A 310 -11.74 0.61 4.73
C ASP A 310 -11.15 0.76 6.12
N LYS A 311 -11.29 1.96 6.67
CA LYS A 311 -11.06 2.20 8.08
C LYS A 311 -12.29 1.74 8.86
N ASN A 312 -12.07 0.82 9.80
CA ASN A 312 -13.13 0.37 10.72
C ASN A 312 -13.43 1.46 11.76
N GLY A 313 -14.22 2.47 11.36
CA GLY A 313 -14.60 3.62 12.18
C GLY A 313 -13.69 4.84 11.98
N GLY A 314 -14.30 5.98 11.67
CA GLY A 314 -13.60 7.21 11.30
C GLY A 314 -12.97 7.12 9.90
N ASP A 315 -12.10 8.07 9.59
CA ASP A 315 -11.46 8.18 8.27
C ASP A 315 -9.94 8.06 8.37
N TRP A 316 -9.27 7.63 7.29
CA TRP A 316 -7.80 7.58 7.25
C TRP A 316 -7.16 8.97 7.40
N ALA A 317 -7.92 10.05 7.13
CA ALA A 317 -7.47 11.42 7.34
C ALA A 317 -7.54 11.90 8.80
N ASP A 318 -7.99 11.09 9.77
CA ASP A 318 -8.11 11.54 11.16
C ASP A 318 -6.78 11.62 11.90
N GLY A 319 -5.79 10.82 11.50
CA GLY A 319 -4.51 10.72 12.20
C GLY A 319 -3.36 10.26 11.31
N PHE A 320 -2.20 10.10 11.93
CA PHE A 320 -1.05 9.50 11.27
C PHE A 320 -1.18 7.99 11.25
N HIS A 321 -0.86 7.40 10.11
CA HIS A 321 -0.89 5.97 9.84
C HIS A 321 0.46 5.53 9.28
N ILE A 322 0.80 4.25 9.50
CA ILE A 322 2.01 3.65 8.96
C ILE A 322 1.65 2.88 7.68
N TYR A 323 2.10 3.40 6.55
CA TYR A 323 2.03 2.72 5.26
C TYR A 323 3.35 2.00 5.03
N LYS A 324 3.30 0.67 4.90
CA LYS A 324 4.51 -0.15 4.81
C LYS A 324 4.44 -1.11 3.64
N LEU A 325 5.46 -1.05 2.79
CA LEU A 325 5.80 -2.04 1.77
C LEU A 325 6.85 -3.00 2.33
N GLU A 326 6.59 -4.29 2.15
CA GLU A 326 7.55 -5.39 2.25
C GLU A 326 7.70 -6.00 0.87
N TRP A 327 8.87 -5.85 0.29
CA TRP A 327 9.14 -6.26 -1.08
C TRP A 327 10.35 -7.17 -1.08
N TYR A 328 10.15 -8.41 -1.50
CA TYR A 328 11.19 -9.42 -1.56
C TYR A 328 11.10 -10.16 -2.90
N ALA A 329 12.06 -11.04 -3.16
CA ALA A 329 12.14 -11.78 -4.41
C ALA A 329 10.98 -12.77 -4.60
N ASP A 330 10.27 -13.12 -3.53
CA ASP A 330 9.18 -14.10 -3.50
C ASP A 330 7.79 -13.47 -3.25
N HIS A 331 7.71 -12.21 -2.81
CA HIS A 331 6.45 -11.52 -2.60
C HIS A 331 6.56 -9.99 -2.51
N ILE A 332 5.43 -9.33 -2.72
CA ILE A 332 5.17 -7.94 -2.36
C ILE A 332 3.97 -7.91 -1.41
N ARG A 333 4.13 -7.34 -0.22
CA ARG A 333 3.08 -7.13 0.76
C ARG A 333 3.00 -5.65 1.13
N VAL A 334 1.80 -5.10 1.12
CA VAL A 334 1.52 -3.76 1.60
C VAL A 334 0.59 -3.82 2.79
N THR A 335 0.90 -3.04 3.81
CA THR A 335 0.13 -2.94 5.05
C THR A 335 -0.12 -1.49 5.44
N VAL A 336 -1.26 -1.24 6.09
CA VAL A 336 -1.56 0.02 6.78
C VAL A 336 -1.79 -0.29 8.27
N ASP A 337 -1.06 0.36 9.17
CA ASP A 337 -1.06 0.07 10.61
C ASP A 337 -0.89 -1.42 10.95
N GLY A 338 -0.06 -2.11 10.16
CA GLY A 338 0.19 -3.55 10.30
C GLY A 338 -0.92 -4.46 9.75
N GLN A 339 -2.05 -3.91 9.30
CA GLN A 339 -3.09 -4.66 8.61
C GLN A 339 -2.76 -4.77 7.12
N GLN A 340 -2.75 -5.99 6.59
CA GLN A 340 -2.50 -6.23 5.17
C GLN A 340 -3.63 -5.68 4.30
N ILE A 341 -3.24 -4.91 3.27
CA ILE A 341 -4.14 -4.38 2.24
C ILE A 341 -3.91 -5.07 0.90
N MET A 342 -2.67 -5.45 0.60
CA MET A 342 -2.32 -6.18 -0.63
C MET A 342 -1.22 -7.21 -0.34
N TYR A 343 -1.34 -8.39 -0.97
CA TYR A 343 -0.29 -9.41 -1.01
C TYR A 343 -0.23 -10.04 -2.39
N VAL A 344 0.95 -10.03 -2.99
CA VAL A 344 1.24 -10.62 -4.29
C VAL A 344 2.45 -11.52 -4.14
N GLY A 345 2.25 -12.84 -4.17
CA GLY A 345 3.35 -13.78 -4.29
C GLY A 345 3.93 -13.74 -5.71
N THR A 346 5.25 -13.82 -5.84
CA THR A 346 5.91 -13.84 -7.14
C THR A 346 5.41 -15.03 -7.96
N PRO A 347 4.79 -14.81 -9.14
CA PRO A 347 4.22 -15.90 -9.92
C PRO A 347 5.31 -16.88 -10.38
N GLY A 348 5.08 -18.19 -10.22
CA GLY A 348 6.07 -19.21 -10.56
C GLY A 348 6.53 -19.22 -12.03
N ASN A 349 5.68 -18.74 -12.94
CA ASN A 349 5.98 -18.57 -14.37
C ASN A 349 6.16 -17.10 -14.79
N GLY A 350 6.34 -16.21 -13.81
CA GLY A 350 6.50 -14.77 -14.02
C GLY A 350 5.22 -13.99 -14.28
N PHE A 351 5.29 -12.67 -14.08
CA PHE A 351 4.13 -11.78 -14.25
C PHE A 351 3.56 -11.81 -15.68
N TYR A 352 4.38 -12.01 -16.71
CA TYR A 352 3.87 -12.02 -18.10
C TYR A 352 2.80 -13.10 -18.31
N ASN A 353 3.07 -14.31 -17.80
CA ASN A 353 2.13 -15.42 -17.84
C ASN A 353 0.97 -15.23 -16.85
N TYR A 354 1.24 -14.67 -15.67
CA TYR A 354 0.20 -14.34 -14.68
C TYR A 354 -0.84 -13.33 -15.23
N GLY A 355 -0.39 -12.41 -16.08
CA GLY A 355 -1.24 -11.46 -16.81
C GLY A 355 -2.06 -12.10 -17.92
N GLY A 356 -1.66 -13.29 -18.40
CA GLY A 356 -2.27 -13.93 -19.56
C GLY A 356 -1.98 -13.20 -20.87
N PHE A 357 -0.84 -12.50 -20.96
CA PHE A 357 -0.50 -11.71 -22.14
C PHE A 357 -0.09 -12.61 -23.32
N GLY A 358 -0.54 -12.24 -24.52
CA GLY A 358 -0.18 -12.92 -25.77
C GLY A 358 1.05 -12.32 -26.44
N GLY A 359 1.79 -13.14 -27.19
CA GLY A 359 2.98 -12.71 -27.94
C GLY A 359 4.29 -12.93 -27.19
N SER A 360 5.36 -12.27 -27.65
CA SER A 360 6.70 -12.40 -27.06
C SER A 360 6.77 -11.82 -25.66
N ASN A 361 7.25 -12.61 -24.69
CA ASN A 361 7.43 -12.17 -23.31
C ASN A 361 8.43 -11.01 -23.23
N ILE A 362 7.92 -9.83 -22.89
CA ILE A 362 8.70 -8.59 -22.78
C ILE A 362 9.65 -8.56 -21.57
N TRP A 363 9.49 -9.49 -20.64
CA TRP A 363 10.30 -9.66 -19.45
C TRP A 363 11.17 -10.92 -19.51
N ALA A 364 11.36 -11.51 -20.70
CA ALA A 364 12.19 -12.70 -20.86
C ALA A 364 13.67 -12.51 -20.43
N SER A 365 14.16 -11.26 -20.38
CA SER A 365 15.49 -10.92 -19.87
C SER A 365 15.56 -10.80 -18.34
N GLY A 366 14.41 -10.76 -17.66
CA GLY A 366 14.28 -10.61 -16.22
C GLY A 366 14.00 -11.93 -15.49
N GLY A 367 13.85 -11.84 -14.17
CA GLY A 367 13.39 -12.97 -13.36
C GLY A 367 11.87 -13.10 -13.35
N ASN A 368 11.35 -14.09 -12.62
CA ASN A 368 9.91 -14.25 -12.41
C ASN A 368 9.25 -13.02 -11.75
N ASN A 369 10.03 -12.23 -11.01
CA ASN A 369 9.54 -11.03 -10.35
C ASN A 369 9.54 -9.79 -11.26
N ALA A 370 10.07 -9.87 -12.49
CA ALA A 370 10.00 -8.78 -13.45
C ALA A 370 8.53 -8.37 -13.69
N PRO A 371 8.20 -7.06 -13.67
CA PRO A 371 9.13 -5.94 -13.71
C PRO A 371 9.64 -5.45 -12.33
N PHE A 372 9.20 -6.03 -11.23
CA PHE A 372 9.55 -5.67 -9.85
C PHE A 372 10.87 -6.32 -9.37
N ASP A 373 11.83 -6.45 -10.27
CA ASP A 373 13.18 -6.96 -10.01
C ASP A 373 14.30 -5.92 -10.22
N GLN A 374 13.91 -4.65 -10.36
CA GLN A 374 14.79 -3.48 -10.51
C GLN A 374 14.72 -2.55 -9.30
N PRO A 375 15.67 -1.60 -9.11
CA PRO A 375 15.56 -0.57 -8.09
C PRO A 375 14.48 0.47 -8.38
N PHE A 376 13.70 0.84 -7.37
CA PHE A 376 12.63 1.83 -7.44
C PHE A 376 12.90 3.01 -6.50
N GLN A 377 12.46 4.21 -6.88
CA GLN A 377 12.54 5.43 -6.09
C GLN A 377 11.17 5.75 -5.49
N LEU A 378 11.16 6.20 -4.23
CA LEU A 378 9.94 6.65 -3.55
C LEU A 378 9.49 8.01 -4.07
N ILE A 379 8.20 8.14 -4.35
CA ILE A 379 7.50 9.35 -4.79
C ILE A 379 6.37 9.65 -3.81
N MET A 380 6.24 10.92 -3.45
CA MET A 380 5.14 11.43 -2.62
C MET A 380 4.59 12.71 -3.22
N ASN A 381 3.28 12.78 -3.40
CA ASN A 381 2.63 13.96 -3.96
C ASN A 381 1.19 14.11 -3.48
N VAL A 382 0.63 15.29 -3.75
CA VAL A 382 -0.81 15.55 -3.65
C VAL A 382 -1.28 16.11 -4.99
N ALA A 383 -1.97 15.29 -5.77
CA ALA A 383 -2.65 15.71 -6.98
C ALA A 383 -4.05 16.26 -6.68
N VAL A 384 -4.64 16.96 -7.65
CA VAL A 384 -6.02 17.46 -7.58
C VAL A 384 -6.75 17.25 -8.90
N GLY A 385 -7.95 16.67 -8.82
CA GLY A 385 -8.77 16.33 -9.99
C GLY A 385 -8.16 15.19 -10.82
N GLY A 386 -8.37 15.24 -12.14
CA GLY A 386 -7.88 14.22 -13.06
C GLY A 386 -8.72 12.94 -13.11
N GLY A 387 -8.17 11.92 -13.76
CA GLY A 387 -8.87 10.68 -14.11
C GLY A 387 -9.22 9.77 -12.94
N PHE A 388 -8.62 9.97 -11.76
CA PHE A 388 -8.88 9.14 -10.58
C PHE A 388 -10.31 9.32 -10.03
N PHE A 389 -10.92 10.47 -10.31
CA PHE A 389 -12.32 10.76 -9.99
C PHE A 389 -13.20 10.47 -11.21
N SER A 390 -13.61 9.20 -11.36
CA SER A 390 -14.43 8.73 -12.49
C SER A 390 -15.83 9.39 -12.53
N SER A 391 -16.34 9.66 -13.74
CA SER A 391 -17.74 10.08 -13.93
C SER A 391 -18.76 8.98 -13.63
N GLY A 392 -18.32 7.72 -13.58
CA GLY A 392 -19.16 6.57 -13.21
C GLY A 392 -19.44 6.44 -11.71
N CYS A 393 -18.89 7.35 -10.89
CA CYS A 393 -19.09 7.37 -9.44
C CYS A 393 -19.99 8.54 -9.04
N SER A 394 -20.63 8.41 -7.88
CA SER A 394 -21.33 9.50 -7.20
C SER A 394 -20.52 10.00 -6.02
N TYR A 395 -20.63 11.28 -5.71
CA TYR A 395 -19.76 11.98 -4.76
C TYR A 395 -20.60 12.76 -3.75
N ASN A 396 -20.03 13.08 -2.59
CA ASN A 396 -20.69 13.96 -1.60
C ASN A 396 -21.04 15.34 -2.17
N HIS A 397 -20.21 15.87 -3.08
CA HIS A 397 -20.54 17.03 -3.92
C HIS A 397 -20.43 16.64 -5.39
N PRO A 398 -21.33 17.12 -6.28
CA PRO A 398 -21.30 16.72 -7.68
C PRO A 398 -19.96 17.01 -8.35
N ARG A 399 -19.45 16.05 -9.15
CA ARG A 399 -18.18 16.23 -9.86
C ARG A 399 -18.22 17.51 -10.72
N PRO A 400 -17.26 18.45 -10.57
CA PRO A 400 -17.30 19.74 -11.23
C PRO A 400 -17.12 19.69 -12.76
N TRP A 401 -16.41 18.68 -13.27
CA TRP A 401 -16.02 18.57 -14.69
C TRP A 401 -16.57 17.32 -15.36
N ASN A 402 -16.62 17.31 -16.69
CA ASN A 402 -17.12 16.19 -17.50
C ASN A 402 -16.00 15.45 -18.25
N ASP A 403 -16.17 14.14 -18.42
CA ASP A 403 -15.26 13.34 -19.25
C ASP A 403 -15.46 13.75 -20.71
N GLY A 404 -14.36 14.07 -21.40
CA GLY A 404 -14.39 14.53 -22.80
C GLY A 404 -14.52 16.05 -22.98
N SER A 405 -14.74 16.82 -21.90
CA SER A 405 -14.60 18.28 -21.99
C SER A 405 -13.12 18.64 -22.20
N ASN A 406 -12.85 19.54 -23.16
CA ASN A 406 -11.53 20.15 -23.29
C ASN A 406 -11.32 21.36 -22.36
N LYS A 407 -12.23 21.55 -21.39
CA LYS A 407 -12.27 22.66 -20.43
C LYS A 407 -12.37 22.21 -18.97
N GLN A 408 -11.94 20.99 -18.64
CA GLN A 408 -12.08 20.40 -17.31
C GLN A 408 -11.52 21.26 -16.17
N MET A 409 -10.32 21.83 -16.33
CA MET A 409 -9.74 22.74 -15.33
C MET A 409 -10.62 23.99 -15.11
N ARG A 410 -11.24 24.51 -16.18
CA ARG A 410 -12.14 25.66 -16.06
C ARG A 410 -13.44 25.27 -15.39
N GLU A 411 -14.05 24.16 -15.79
CA GLU A 411 -15.29 23.66 -15.17
C GLU A 411 -15.08 23.43 -13.66
N PHE A 412 -13.94 22.84 -13.30
CA PHE A 412 -13.49 22.68 -11.93
C PHE A 412 -13.37 24.02 -11.18
N TRP A 413 -12.72 25.00 -11.81
CA TRP A 413 -12.49 26.31 -11.21
C TRP A 413 -13.77 27.17 -11.09
N ASP A 414 -14.61 27.19 -12.11
CA ASP A 414 -15.84 27.98 -12.17
C ASP A 414 -16.84 27.49 -11.11
N ARG A 415 -16.81 26.19 -10.78
CA ARG A 415 -17.65 25.56 -9.74
C ARG A 415 -16.97 25.44 -8.38
N ARG A 416 -15.89 26.17 -8.12
CA ARG A 416 -15.19 26.16 -6.81
C ARG A 416 -16.07 26.52 -5.61
N GLY A 417 -17.14 27.27 -5.82
CA GLY A 417 -18.13 27.55 -4.77
C GLY A 417 -18.81 26.29 -4.22
N GLU A 418 -18.77 25.17 -4.95
CA GLU A 418 -19.39 23.90 -4.56
C GLU A 418 -18.47 23.02 -3.70
N TRP A 419 -17.15 23.18 -3.80
CA TRP A 419 -16.19 22.25 -3.18
C TRP A 419 -15.13 22.92 -2.31
N LEU A 420 -14.80 24.20 -2.55
CA LEU A 420 -13.72 24.89 -1.85
C LEU A 420 -14.00 25.02 -0.34
N SER A 421 -15.27 25.03 0.05
CA SER A 421 -15.68 25.01 1.46
C SER A 421 -15.22 23.75 2.21
N THR A 422 -14.81 22.68 1.52
CA THR A 422 -14.26 21.47 2.14
C THR A 422 -12.75 21.55 2.40
N TRP A 423 -12.08 22.57 1.87
CA TRP A 423 -10.64 22.76 1.99
C TRP A 423 -10.33 23.65 3.21
N HIS A 424 -9.82 23.02 4.27
CA HIS A 424 -9.60 23.70 5.55
C HIS A 424 -8.14 23.65 6.00
N GLY A 425 -7.50 24.82 6.11
CA GLY A 425 -6.20 24.98 6.76
C GLY A 425 -5.16 23.98 6.25
N ASP A 426 -4.62 23.16 7.15
CA ASP A 426 -3.63 22.12 6.83
C ASP A 426 -4.24 20.72 6.73
N ASN A 427 -5.56 20.58 6.84
CA ASN A 427 -6.24 19.30 6.60
C ASN A 427 -6.15 18.89 5.12
N VAL A 428 -5.95 19.83 4.20
CA VAL A 428 -5.76 19.54 2.77
C VAL A 428 -4.35 19.06 2.43
N ALA A 429 -3.40 19.15 3.38
CA ALA A 429 -2.03 18.73 3.15
C ALA A 429 -1.83 17.27 3.53
N MET A 430 -1.02 16.55 2.75
CA MET A 430 -0.44 15.29 3.20
C MET A 430 0.71 15.65 4.14
N GLN A 431 0.65 15.13 5.37
CA GLN A 431 1.63 15.41 6.42
C GLN A 431 2.44 14.14 6.66
N ILE A 432 3.75 14.19 6.48
CA ILE A 432 4.62 13.02 6.57
C ILE A 432 5.56 13.24 7.76
N ASP A 433 5.52 12.33 8.71
CA ASP A 433 6.38 12.33 9.90
C ASP A 433 7.76 11.78 9.58
N TYR A 434 7.82 10.60 8.96
CA TYR A 434 9.09 10.07 8.47
C TYR A 434 8.90 9.13 7.28
N VAL A 435 10.00 8.93 6.57
CA VAL A 435 10.20 7.88 5.58
C VAL A 435 11.43 7.07 5.94
N GLU A 436 11.37 5.76 5.76
CA GLU A 436 12.51 4.87 5.95
C GLU A 436 12.51 3.77 4.88
N MET A 437 13.64 3.61 4.21
CA MET A 437 13.91 2.51 3.29
C MET A 437 15.03 1.65 3.86
N VAL A 438 14.73 0.37 4.10
CA VAL A 438 15.69 -0.62 4.63
C VAL A 438 15.86 -1.72 3.60
N GLN A 439 17.03 -1.79 2.97
CA GLN A 439 17.35 -2.83 2.00
C GLN A 439 17.77 -4.12 2.71
N ALA A 440 17.40 -5.28 2.14
CA ALA A 440 17.60 -6.60 2.73
C ALA A 440 18.78 -7.39 2.16
#